data_AF-A0A7J4IET6-F1
#
_entry.id   AF-A0A7J4IET6-F1
#
_cell.length_a   1.000
_cell.length_b   1.000
_cell.length_c   1.000
_cell.angle_alpha   90.00
_cell.angle_beta   90.00
_cell.angle_gamma   90.00
#
_symmetry.space_group_name_H-M   'P 1'
#
loop_
_entity.id
_entity.type
_entity.pdbx_description
1 polymer ?
#
loop_
_entity_poly.entity_id
_entity_poly.type
_entity_poly.pdbx_seq_one_letter_code
_entity_poly.pdbx_strand_id
1 'polypeptide(L)'
;MSERVCDIMVCDAMVRKLVPTARAEMVCRLVTRQGVPQTEVARRLGISRAAISQYVSRKRGYCDDMYLSPELSTMIDRWALSVMGEEEGAITICDLCRCAAKKF
;
A
#
# COMPACT_ATOMS: atom_id res chain seq x y z
N MET A 1 -22.28 -6.62 14.56
CA MET A 1 -21.27 -5.74 13.92
C MET A 1 -20.08 -5.71 14.85
N SER A 2 -19.06 -6.54 14.60
CA SER A 2 -17.89 -6.59 15.50
C SER A 2 -17.22 -5.22 15.47
N GLU A 3 -17.12 -4.59 16.64
CA GLU A 3 -16.39 -3.34 16.84
C GLU A 3 -14.96 -3.57 16.36
N ARG A 4 -14.59 -2.94 15.24
CA ARG A 4 -13.19 -2.98 14.76
C ARG A 4 -12.40 -2.10 15.71
N VAL A 5 -11.81 -2.72 16.73
CA VAL A 5 -11.01 -1.99 17.71
C VAL A 5 -9.75 -1.49 17.02
N CYS A 6 -9.71 -0.19 16.78
CA CYS A 6 -8.53 0.52 16.30
C CYS A 6 -7.77 1.02 17.53
N ASP A 7 -7.04 0.14 18.20
CA ASP A 7 -6.17 0.49 19.33
C ASP A 7 -4.69 0.54 18.90
N ILE A 8 -3.84 0.98 19.83
CA ILE A 8 -2.41 1.14 19.58
C ILE A 8 -1.72 -0.18 19.22
N MET A 9 -2.17 -1.31 19.78
CA MET A 9 -1.57 -2.62 19.53
C MET A 9 -1.94 -3.14 18.15
N VAL A 10 -3.21 -2.96 17.75
CA VAL A 10 -3.69 -3.28 16.41
C VAL A 10 -3.03 -2.39 15.37
N CYS A 11 -2.98 -1.07 15.60
CA CYS A 11 -2.32 -0.14 14.70
C CYS A 11 -0.82 -0.42 14.56
N ASP A 12 -0.09 -0.69 15.66
CA ASP A 12 1.33 -1.03 15.62
C ASP A 12 1.58 -2.31 14.78
N ALA A 13 0.77 -3.35 14.98
CA ALA A 13 0.85 -4.57 14.18
C ALA A 13 0.60 -4.29 12.69
N MET A 14 -0.40 -3.48 12.36
CA MET A 14 -0.74 -3.12 10.99
C MET A 14 0.37 -2.30 10.31
N VAL A 15 0.94 -1.30 10.99
CA VAL A 15 2.00 -0.45 10.40
C VAL A 15 3.34 -1.18 10.28
N ARG A 16 3.57 -2.25 11.06
CA ARG A 16 4.75 -3.11 10.93
C ARG A 16 4.62 -4.14 9.83
N LYS A 17 3.42 -4.67 9.60
CA LYS A 17 3.18 -5.79 8.67
C LYS A 17 2.45 -5.35 7.40
N LEU A 18 1.20 -4.92 7.53
CA LEU A 18 0.32 -4.63 6.39
C LEU A 18 0.77 -3.40 5.60
N VAL A 19 0.96 -2.25 6.26
CA VAL A 19 1.17 -0.96 5.57
C VAL A 19 2.46 -0.96 4.72
N PRO A 20 3.61 -1.50 5.19
CA PRO A 20 4.82 -1.57 4.38
C PRO A 20 4.63 -2.43 3.13
N THR A 21 3.91 -3.54 3.24
CA THR A 21 3.67 -4.46 2.13
C THR A 21 2.64 -3.95 1.15
N ALA A 22 1.55 -3.35 1.62
CA ALA A 22 0.60 -2.66 0.77
C ALA A 22 1.28 -1.52 -0.02
N ARG A 23 2.17 -0.74 0.62
CA ARG A 23 2.94 0.32 -0.05
C ARG A 23 3.87 -0.25 -1.13
N ALA A 24 4.57 -1.35 -0.84
CA ALA A 24 5.45 -1.99 -1.80
C ALA A 24 4.67 -2.52 -3.01
N GLU A 25 3.52 -3.17 -2.77
CA GLU A 25 2.63 -3.67 -3.83
C GLU A 25 2.08 -2.52 -4.68
N MET A 26 1.62 -1.42 -4.07
CA MET A 26 1.16 -0.21 -4.78
C MET A 26 2.25 0.35 -5.71
N VAL A 27 3.48 0.51 -5.21
CA VAL A 27 4.61 0.97 -6.02
C VAL A 27 4.95 -0.01 -7.14
N CYS A 28 4.94 -1.31 -6.85
CA CYS A 28 5.16 -2.34 -7.87
C CYS A 28 4.11 -2.26 -8.98
N ARG A 29 2.82 -2.10 -8.67
CA ARG A 29 1.76 -1.97 -9.68
C ARG A 29 1.99 -0.77 -10.60
N LEU A 30 2.29 0.40 -10.03
CA LEU A 30 2.59 1.60 -10.81
C LEU A 30 3.76 1.39 -11.77
N VAL A 31 4.87 0.83 -11.28
CA VAL A 31 6.10 0.71 -12.08
C VAL A 31 6.05 -0.47 -13.05
N THR A 32 5.68 -1.65 -12.58
CA THR A 32 5.84 -2.90 -13.35
C THR A 32 4.62 -3.24 -14.19
N ARG A 33 3.40 -2.93 -13.71
CA ARG A 33 2.16 -3.23 -14.45
C ARG A 33 1.71 -2.06 -15.31
N GLN A 34 1.81 -0.83 -14.81
CA GLN A 34 1.36 0.37 -15.52
C GLN A 34 2.50 1.09 -16.27
N GLY A 35 3.75 0.69 -16.07
CA GLY A 35 4.90 1.25 -16.79
C GLY A 35 5.29 2.67 -16.37
N VAL A 36 4.80 3.16 -15.22
CA VAL A 36 5.12 4.51 -14.75
C VAL A 36 6.60 4.60 -14.38
N PRO A 37 7.34 5.62 -14.87
CA PRO A 37 8.74 5.80 -14.52
C PRO A 37 8.98 5.91 -13.02
N GLN A 38 9.99 5.22 -12.49
CA GLN A 38 10.31 5.24 -11.05
C GLN A 38 10.56 6.66 -10.50
N THR A 39 11.11 7.56 -11.32
CA THR A 39 11.33 8.97 -10.98
C THR A 39 10.01 9.72 -10.78
N GLU A 40 9.00 9.42 -11.58
CA GLU A 40 7.68 10.05 -11.48
C GLU A 40 6.92 9.53 -10.25
N VAL A 41 6.96 8.21 -10.00
CA VAL A 41 6.38 7.62 -8.78
C VAL A 41 7.06 8.19 -7.52
N ALA A 42 8.39 8.33 -7.55
CA ALA A 42 9.16 8.95 -6.46
C ALA A 42 8.72 10.39 -6.19
N ARG A 43 8.58 11.20 -7.24
CA ARG A 43 8.12 12.59 -7.17
C ARG A 43 6.72 12.69 -6.56
N ARG A 44 5.78 11.85 -7.01
CA ARG A 44 4.39 11.84 -6.53
C ARG A 44 4.26 11.40 -5.07
N LEU A 45 5.08 10.44 -4.65
CA LEU A 45 5.08 9.96 -3.26
C LEU A 45 5.96 10.79 -2.31
N GLY A 46 6.72 11.76 -2.82
CA GLY A 46 7.64 12.56 -2.01
C GLY A 46 8.78 11.76 -1.38
N ILE A 47 9.24 10.69 -2.04
CA ILE A 47 10.34 9.84 -1.57
C ILE A 47 11.44 9.71 -2.62
N SER A 48 12.59 9.13 -2.25
CA SER A 48 13.71 8.97 -3.20
C SER A 48 13.44 7.90 -4.26
N ARG A 49 14.01 8.07 -5.46
CA ARG A 49 14.03 7.02 -6.50
C ARG A 49 14.64 5.71 -5.97
N ALA A 50 15.65 5.81 -5.10
CA ALA A 50 16.26 4.65 -4.47
C ALA A 50 15.25 3.87 -3.61
N ALA A 51 14.36 4.54 -2.88
CA ALA A 51 13.29 3.87 -2.14
C ALA A 51 12.33 3.13 -3.09
N ILE A 52 11.97 3.73 -4.23
CA ILE A 52 11.17 3.07 -5.28
C ILE A 52 11.88 1.83 -5.81
N SER A 53 13.16 1.93 -6.15
CA SER A 53 13.95 0.79 -6.62
C SER A 53 14.01 -0.36 -5.60
N GLN A 54 14.08 -0.04 -4.30
CA GLN A 54 14.03 -1.05 -3.23
C GLN A 54 12.67 -1.76 -3.13
N TYR A 55 11.56 -1.05 -3.35
CA TYR A 55 10.24 -1.69 -3.44
C TYR A 55 10.16 -2.61 -4.66
N VAL A 56 10.53 -2.13 -5.84
CA VAL A 56 10.46 -2.88 -7.10
C VAL A 56 11.37 -4.13 -7.07
N SER A 57 12.55 -4.02 -6.47
CA SER A 57 13.48 -5.15 -6.29
C SER A 57 13.14 -6.06 -5.11
N ARG A 58 11.98 -5.85 -4.45
CA ARG A 58 11.50 -6.61 -3.28
C ARG A 58 12.43 -6.57 -2.06
N LYS A 59 13.44 -5.69 -2.05
CA LYS A 59 14.33 -5.47 -0.90
C LYS A 59 13.65 -4.77 0.27
N ARG A 60 12.50 -4.12 0.04
CA ARG A 60 11.74 -3.40 1.06
C ARG A 60 10.25 -3.71 0.97
N GLY A 61 9.63 -3.98 2.12
CA GLY A 61 8.19 -4.11 2.26
C GLY A 61 7.60 -5.39 1.68
N TYR A 62 8.36 -6.22 0.98
CA TYR A 62 7.85 -7.47 0.44
C TYR A 62 7.66 -8.52 1.55
N CYS A 63 6.51 -9.20 1.54
CA CYS A 63 6.17 -10.28 2.46
C CYS A 63 5.49 -11.39 1.66
N ASP A 64 6.14 -12.56 1.55
CA ASP A 64 5.64 -13.69 0.75
C ASP A 64 4.32 -14.25 1.28
N ASP A 65 4.07 -14.13 2.59
CA ASP A 65 2.87 -14.67 3.25
C ASP A 65 1.68 -13.70 3.22
N MET A 66 1.81 -12.52 2.59
CA MET A 66 0.72 -11.55 2.59
C MET A 66 -0.40 -12.00 1.63
N TYR A 67 -1.52 -12.41 2.22
CA TYR A 67 -2.75 -12.64 1.48
C TYR A 67 -3.41 -11.31 1.08
N LEU A 68 -3.39 -11.00 -0.22
CA LEU A 68 -4.17 -9.92 -0.83
C LEU A 68 -5.60 -10.40 -1.10
N SER A 69 -6.54 -10.07 -0.22
CA SER A 69 -7.96 -10.30 -0.53
C SER A 69 -8.36 -9.45 -1.76
N PRO A 70 -9.41 -9.84 -2.51
CA PRO A 70 -9.90 -9.04 -3.63
C PRO A 70 -10.19 -7.59 -3.22
N GLU A 71 -10.81 -7.38 -2.05
CA GLU A 71 -11.13 -6.05 -1.54
C GLU A 71 -9.87 -5.22 -1.25
N LEU A 72 -8.87 -5.83 -0.59
CA LEU A 72 -7.60 -5.16 -0.30
C LEU A 72 -6.84 -4.86 -1.60
N SER A 73 -6.86 -5.77 -2.56
CA SER A 73 -6.25 -5.56 -3.87
C SER A 73 -6.90 -4.37 -4.59
N THR A 74 -8.23 -4.30 -4.63
CA THR A 74 -8.95 -3.16 -5.21
C THR A 74 -8.63 -1.85 -4.48
N MET A 75 -8.50 -1.89 -3.14
CA MET A 75 -8.13 -0.70 -2.38
C MET A 75 -6.71 -0.22 -2.71
N ILE A 76 -5.78 -1.13 -2.95
CA ILE A 76 -4.42 -0.79 -3.40
C ILE A 76 -4.44 -0.20 -4.82
N ASP A 77 -5.30 -0.70 -5.72
CA ASP A 77 -5.46 -0.12 -7.06
C ASP A 77 -5.99 1.32 -6.99
N ARG A 78 -7.02 1.57 -6.17
CA ARG A 78 -7.55 2.92 -5.92
C ARG A 78 -6.48 3.84 -5.32
N TRP A 79 -5.66 3.33 -4.41
CA TRP A 79 -4.54 4.09 -3.87
C TRP A 79 -3.53 4.46 -4.96
N ALA A 80 -3.20 3.54 -5.87
CA ALA A 80 -2.33 3.81 -7.01
C ALA A 80 -2.90 4.90 -7.93
N LEU A 81 -4.20 4.83 -8.26
CA LEU A 81 -4.90 5.85 -9.07
C LEU A 81 -4.90 7.22 -8.39
N SER A 82 -5.17 7.26 -7.08
CA SER A 82 -5.10 8.47 -6.25
C SER A 82 -3.71 9.11 -6.28
N VAL A 83 -2.63 8.31 -6.20
CA VAL A 83 -1.23 8.80 -6.34
C VAL A 83 -0.99 9.39 -7.74
N MET A 84 -1.61 8.82 -8.77
CA MET A 84 -1.54 9.33 -10.15
C MET A 84 -2.45 10.55 -10.40
N GLY A 85 -3.33 10.90 -9.46
CA GLY A 85 -4.29 11.99 -9.61
C GLY A 85 -5.44 11.63 -10.55
N GLU A 86 -5.68 10.34 -10.77
CA GLU A 86 -6.75 9.81 -11.63
C GLU A 86 -8.04 9.55 -10.85
N GLU A 87 -7.96 9.51 -9.51
CA GLU A 87 -9.11 9.36 -8.62
C GLU A 87 -9.05 10.42 -7.50
N GLU A 88 -10.20 11.04 -7.23
CA GLU A 88 -10.34 12.02 -6.14
C GLU A 88 -10.48 11.32 -4.78
N GLY A 89 -9.81 11.87 -3.77
CA GLY A 89 -9.85 11.37 -2.39
C GLY A 89 -8.54 10.68 -1.98
N ALA A 90 -8.10 11.00 -0.77
CA ALA A 90 -6.92 10.37 -0.18
C ALA A 90 -7.31 9.04 0.48
N ILE A 91 -6.68 7.95 0.08
CA ILE A 91 -6.76 6.68 0.82
C ILE A 91 -5.95 6.83 2.10
N THR A 92 -6.61 6.71 3.25
CA THR A 92 -5.93 6.77 4.54
C THR A 92 -5.38 5.41 4.95
N ILE A 93 -4.39 5.40 5.85
CA ILE A 93 -3.91 4.17 6.48
C ILE A 93 -5.08 3.41 7.11
N CYS A 94 -6.01 4.13 7.76
CA CYS A 94 -7.15 3.54 8.42
C CYS A 94 -8.11 2.84 7.44
N ASP A 95 -8.28 3.34 6.21
CA ASP A 95 -9.09 2.66 5.20
C ASP A 95 -8.47 1.32 4.83
N LEU A 96 -7.15 1.32 4.65
CA LEU A 96 -6.35 0.14 4.33
C LEU A 96 -6.40 -0.90 5.46
N CYS A 97 -6.19 -0.46 6.71
CA CYS A 97 -6.29 -1.32 7.89
C CYS A 97 -7.70 -1.88 8.08
N ARG A 98 -8.74 -1.05 7.95
CA ARG A 98 -10.13 -1.50 8.07
C ARG A 98 -10.50 -2.50 6.98
N CYS A 99 -9.98 -2.36 5.77
CA CYS A 99 -10.17 -3.33 4.69
C CYS A 99 -9.55 -4.69 5.02
N ALA A 100 -8.33 -4.68 5.57
CA ALA A 100 -7.58 -5.89 5.91
C ALA A 100 -8.03 -6.59 7.22
N ALA A 101 -8.70 -5.88 8.12
CA ALA A 101 -9.07 -6.33 9.47
C ALA A 101 -10.02 -7.55 9.55
N LYS A 102 -10.38 -8.19 8.43
CA LYS A 102 -11.03 -9.51 8.46
C LYS A 102 -10.06 -10.67 8.82
N LYS A 103 -8.75 -10.41 8.84
CA LYS A 103 -7.70 -11.44 8.98
C LYS A 103 -6.61 -11.15 10.03
N PHE A 104 -6.70 -10.05 10.78
CA PHE A 104 -5.76 -9.70 11.85
C PHE A 104 -6.42 -9.82 13.21
#